data_AF-D9PIC5-F1
#
_entry.id   AF-D9PIC5-F1
#
_cell.length_a   1.000
_cell.length_b   1.000
_cell.length_c   1.000
_cell.angle_alpha   90.00
_cell.angle_beta   90.00
_cell.angle_gamma   90.00
#
_symmetry.space_group_name_H-M   'P 1'
#
loop_
_entity.id
_entity.type
_entity.pdbx_description
1 polymer ?
#
loop_
_entity_poly.entity_id
_entity_poly.type
_entity_poly.pdbx_seq_one_letter_code
_entity_poly.pdbx_strand_id
1 'polypeptide(L)'
;MSLRLSEKAKKVVAVVAPSLGAALGGPLGGLAGQILGGLVSGGKVADLEEAILTQKPETLLALKKLEQDYILKLEELGVEQHKVEAADRSSARDLAKVNMRPQMLLSLLFIGGYFIILSAFFVGKIEISPELKEPFLILLGVITANVPSIMQFWFGTSSGSQRKTDILAEQAVK
;
A
#
# COMPACT_ATOMS: atom_id res chain seq x y z
N MET A 1 -6.11 24.77 -7.39
CA MET A 1 -6.93 25.49 -8.38
C MET A 1 -7.67 24.45 -9.21
N SER A 2 -8.99 24.26 -8.98
CA SER A 2 -9.79 23.24 -9.67
C SER A 2 -10.07 23.72 -11.10
N LEU A 3 -9.57 22.99 -12.09
CA LEU A 3 -9.88 23.24 -13.50
C LEU A 3 -11.37 22.92 -13.74
N ARG A 4 -12.16 23.94 -14.06
CA ARG A 4 -13.59 23.80 -14.38
C ARG A 4 -13.75 23.55 -15.87
N LEU A 5 -13.67 22.28 -16.29
CA LEU A 5 -14.05 21.82 -17.64
C LEU A 5 -15.56 21.56 -17.70
N SER A 6 -16.20 21.85 -18.83
CA SER A 6 -17.58 21.42 -19.09
C SER A 6 -17.76 19.90 -19.11
N GLU A 7 -18.95 19.42 -18.74
CA GLU A 7 -19.31 18.00 -18.73
C GLU A 7 -19.10 17.31 -20.09
N LYS A 8 -19.21 18.05 -21.19
CA LYS A 8 -18.95 17.52 -22.54
C LYS A 8 -17.46 17.22 -22.76
N ALA A 9 -16.57 18.13 -22.32
CA ALA A 9 -15.13 17.93 -22.44
C ALA A 9 -14.61 16.83 -21.51
N LYS A 10 -15.15 16.73 -20.28
CA LYS A 10 -14.85 15.61 -19.38
C LYS A 10 -15.20 14.26 -19.98
N LYS A 11 -16.31 14.15 -20.71
CA LYS A 11 -16.70 12.93 -21.41
C LYS A 11 -15.72 12.57 -22.54
N VAL A 12 -15.23 13.55 -23.30
CA VAL A 12 -14.22 13.29 -24.35
C VAL A 12 -12.90 12.86 -23.72
N VAL A 13 -12.47 13.50 -22.63
CA VAL A 13 -11.28 13.09 -21.88
C VAL A 13 -11.45 11.67 -21.34
N ALA A 14 -12.60 11.31 -20.77
CA ALA A 14 -12.85 9.95 -20.28
C ALA A 14 -12.85 8.86 -21.38
N VAL A 15 -13.10 9.22 -22.64
CA VAL A 15 -13.03 8.29 -23.78
C VAL A 15 -11.60 8.14 -24.31
N VAL A 16 -10.82 9.22 -24.33
CA VAL A 16 -9.48 9.25 -24.94
C VAL A 16 -8.37 8.93 -23.93
N ALA A 17 -8.60 9.29 -22.67
CA ALA A 17 -7.71 9.13 -21.52
C ALA A 17 -8.53 8.67 -20.30
N PRO A 18 -8.92 7.38 -20.24
CA PRO A 18 -9.84 6.86 -19.24
C PRO A 18 -9.37 7.02 -17.79
N SER A 19 -8.08 6.84 -17.51
CA SER A 19 -7.50 6.97 -16.17
C SER A 19 -7.46 8.43 -15.71
N LEU A 20 -7.07 9.37 -16.56
CA LEU A 20 -7.17 10.80 -16.27
C LEU A 20 -8.62 11.27 -16.13
N GLY A 21 -9.53 10.75 -16.97
CA GLY A 21 -10.97 11.05 -16.90
C GLY A 21 -11.63 10.52 -15.61
N ALA A 22 -11.28 9.31 -15.19
CA ALA A 22 -11.72 8.76 -13.91
C ALA A 22 -11.14 9.55 -12.73
N ALA A 23 -9.87 9.97 -12.81
CA ALA A 23 -9.23 10.79 -11.80
C ALA A 23 -9.90 12.17 -11.69
N LEU A 24 -10.26 12.83 -12.80
CA LEU A 24 -11.00 14.10 -12.82
C LEU A 24 -12.37 14.03 -12.12
N GLY A 25 -13.04 12.88 -12.18
CA GLY A 25 -14.33 12.64 -11.50
C GLY A 25 -14.21 12.11 -10.07
N GLY A 26 -13.00 11.76 -9.63
CA GLY A 26 -12.73 11.13 -8.34
C GLY A 26 -11.98 12.02 -7.34
N PRO A 27 -11.57 11.47 -6.18
CA PRO A 27 -10.86 12.20 -5.13
C PRO A 27 -9.49 12.77 -5.58
N LEU A 28 -8.95 12.27 -6.69
CA LEU A 28 -7.70 12.73 -7.30
C LEU A 28 -7.91 13.80 -8.39
N GLY A 29 -9.13 14.36 -8.53
CA GLY A 29 -9.47 15.27 -9.62
C GLY A 29 -8.71 16.60 -9.61
N GLY A 30 -8.22 17.01 -8.44
CA GLY A 30 -7.32 18.16 -8.32
C GLY A 30 -5.96 17.96 -9.00
N LEU A 31 -5.40 16.74 -8.93
CA LEU A 31 -4.12 16.38 -9.55
C LEU A 31 -4.28 16.16 -11.05
N ALA A 32 -5.30 15.42 -11.46
CA ALA A 32 -5.63 15.23 -12.87
C ALA A 32 -5.92 16.56 -13.58
N GLY A 33 -6.62 17.47 -12.89
CA GLY A 33 -6.82 18.84 -13.35
C GLY A 33 -5.50 19.58 -13.58
N GLN A 34 -4.53 19.49 -12.66
CA GLN A 34 -3.22 20.16 -12.84
C GLN A 34 -2.40 19.59 -14.00
N ILE A 35 -2.41 18.28 -14.20
CA ILE A 35 -1.69 17.61 -15.31
C ILE A 35 -2.28 18.04 -16.65
N LEU A 36 -3.60 18.08 -16.76
CA LEU A 36 -4.28 18.61 -17.95
C LEU A 36 -4.07 20.12 -18.11
N GLY A 37 -3.94 20.86 -17.02
CA GLY A 37 -3.57 22.27 -17.02
C GLY A 37 -2.17 22.53 -17.60
N GLY A 38 -1.23 21.59 -17.45
CA GLY A 38 0.12 21.68 -18.01
C GLY A 38 0.16 21.63 -19.55
N LEU A 39 -0.85 21.01 -20.17
CA LEU A 39 -1.08 21.01 -21.62
C LEU A 39 -1.38 22.43 -22.14
N VAL A 40 -1.85 23.33 -21.26
CA VAL A 40 -2.06 24.76 -21.54
C VAL A 40 -0.92 25.57 -20.97
N SER A 41 0.21 25.52 -21.66
CA SER A 41 1.28 26.49 -21.45
C SER A 41 0.81 27.87 -21.94
N GLY A 42 0.07 28.63 -21.13
CA GLY A 42 -0.24 30.05 -21.44
C GLY A 42 -1.63 30.60 -21.09
N GLY A 43 -2.54 29.83 -20.48
CA GLY A 43 -3.82 30.34 -19.94
C GLY A 43 -4.88 30.66 -20.99
N LYS A 44 -5.82 29.73 -21.22
CA LYS A 44 -7.23 29.81 -20.82
C LYS A 44 -7.82 28.40 -20.93
N VAL A 45 -8.57 27.98 -19.91
CA VAL A 45 -9.28 26.68 -19.89
C VAL A 45 -10.25 26.54 -21.08
N ALA A 46 -10.77 27.66 -21.59
CA ALA A 46 -11.66 27.72 -22.73
C ALA A 46 -11.04 27.20 -24.04
N ASP A 47 -9.75 27.46 -24.29
CA ASP A 47 -9.09 27.06 -25.54
C ASP A 47 -8.82 25.54 -25.58
N LEU A 48 -8.57 24.95 -24.40
CA LEU A 48 -8.43 23.50 -24.23
C LEU A 48 -9.78 22.81 -24.41
N GLU A 49 -10.84 23.39 -23.85
CA GLU A 49 -12.20 22.88 -23.99
C GLU A 49 -12.64 22.89 -25.46
N GLU A 50 -12.42 23.99 -26.17
CA GLU A 50 -12.70 24.09 -27.60
C GLU A 50 -11.86 23.08 -28.39
N ALA A 51 -10.56 22.95 -28.13
CA ALA A 51 -9.71 22.00 -28.83
C ALA A 51 -10.09 20.51 -28.58
N ILE A 52 -10.55 20.18 -27.37
CA ILE A 52 -11.09 18.86 -27.02
C ILE A 52 -12.43 18.63 -27.72
N LEU A 53 -13.32 19.63 -27.73
CA LEU A 53 -14.65 19.53 -28.34
C LEU A 53 -14.58 19.48 -29.87
N THR A 54 -13.63 20.19 -30.48
CA THR A 54 -13.33 20.12 -31.93
C THR A 54 -12.52 18.88 -32.30
N GLN A 55 -12.12 18.05 -31.32
CA GLN A 55 -11.37 16.80 -31.54
C GLN A 55 -10.13 16.98 -32.42
N LYS A 56 -9.39 18.08 -32.24
CA LYS A 56 -8.18 18.34 -33.03
C LYS A 56 -7.20 17.16 -32.85
N PRO A 57 -6.69 16.54 -33.92
CA PRO A 57 -5.84 15.35 -33.83
C PRO A 57 -4.61 15.54 -32.94
N GLU A 58 -4.03 16.74 -32.95
CA GLU A 58 -2.87 17.11 -32.14
C GLU A 58 -3.18 17.09 -30.64
N THR A 59 -4.35 17.61 -30.25
CA THR A 59 -4.83 17.63 -28.86
C THR A 59 -5.13 16.22 -28.36
N LEU A 60 -5.73 15.38 -29.20
CA LEU A 60 -6.00 13.97 -28.85
C LEU A 60 -4.71 13.17 -28.67
N LEU A 61 -3.70 13.41 -29.51
CA LEU A 61 -2.40 12.77 -29.41
C LEU A 61 -1.65 13.21 -28.14
N ALA A 62 -1.67 14.52 -27.84
CA ALA A 62 -1.06 15.05 -26.62
C ALA A 62 -1.76 14.52 -25.36
N LEU A 63 -3.09 14.40 -25.39
CA LEU A 63 -3.87 13.84 -24.28
C LEU A 63 -3.53 12.35 -24.06
N LYS A 64 -3.35 11.58 -25.13
CA LYS A 64 -2.94 10.17 -25.05
C LYS A 64 -1.51 9.99 -24.52
N LYS A 65 -0.60 10.92 -24.85
CA LYS A 65 0.76 10.93 -24.26
C LYS A 65 0.72 11.21 -22.75
N LEU A 66 -0.07 12.20 -22.33
CA LEU A 66 -0.24 12.48 -20.89
C LEU A 66 -0.87 11.33 -20.13
N GLU A 67 -1.82 10.61 -20.73
CA GLU A 67 -2.38 9.39 -20.15
C GLU A 67 -1.30 8.33 -19.92
N GLN A 68 -0.40 8.12 -20.88
CA GLN A 68 0.72 7.19 -20.74
C GLN A 68 1.70 7.62 -19.64
N ASP A 69 2.06 8.90 -19.59
CA ASP A 69 2.94 9.43 -18.53
C ASP A 69 2.27 9.35 -17.15
N TYR A 70 0.95 9.54 -17.09
CA TYR A 70 0.19 9.41 -15.86
C TYR A 70 0.15 7.95 -15.37
N ILE A 71 -0.08 6.99 -16.27
CA ILE A 71 -0.04 5.55 -15.95
C ILE A 71 1.36 5.16 -15.47
N LEU A 72 2.41 5.57 -16.18
CA LEU A 72 3.80 5.31 -15.77
C LEU A 72 4.08 5.88 -14.38
N LYS A 73 3.64 7.11 -14.11
CA LYS A 73 3.81 7.72 -12.79
C LYS A 73 3.01 7.02 -11.70
N LEU A 74 1.83 6.49 -12.00
CA LEU A 74 1.06 5.67 -11.07
C LEU A 74 1.74 4.33 -10.80
N GLU A 75 2.31 3.69 -11.81
CA GLU A 75 3.09 2.48 -11.66
C GLU A 75 4.36 2.73 -10.85
N GLU A 76 5.09 3.82 -11.12
CA GLU A 76 6.24 4.27 -10.34
C GLU A 76 5.88 4.51 -8.88
N LEU A 77 4.79 5.25 -8.62
CA LEU A 77 4.30 5.50 -7.26
C LEU A 77 3.87 4.21 -6.55
N GLY A 78 3.25 3.27 -7.27
CA GLY A 78 2.91 1.94 -6.72
C GLY A 78 4.16 1.13 -6.38
N VAL A 79 5.16 1.15 -7.26
CA VAL A 79 6.46 0.50 -7.04
C VAL A 79 7.21 1.16 -5.88
N GLU A 80 7.16 2.48 -5.74
CA GLU A 80 7.75 3.21 -4.61
C GLU A 80 7.02 2.90 -3.30
N GLN A 81 5.69 2.84 -3.28
CA GLN A 81 4.94 2.40 -2.09
C GLN A 81 5.35 0.99 -1.67
N HIS A 82 5.45 0.05 -2.60
CA HIS A 82 5.96 -1.28 -2.30
C HIS A 82 7.42 -1.29 -1.84
N LYS A 83 8.28 -0.40 -2.36
CA LYS A 83 9.66 -0.23 -1.89
C LYS A 83 9.72 0.38 -0.48
N VAL A 84 8.86 1.34 -0.15
CA VAL A 84 8.77 1.95 1.18
C VAL A 84 8.27 0.93 2.20
N GLU A 85 7.23 0.16 1.88
CA GLU A 85 6.76 -0.95 2.71
C GLU A 85 7.85 -2.04 2.89
N ALA A 86 8.62 -2.33 1.83
CA ALA A 86 9.74 -3.24 1.88
C ALA A 86 10.92 -2.70 2.72
N ALA A 87 11.17 -1.39 2.66
CA ALA A 87 12.19 -0.70 3.43
C ALA A 87 11.82 -0.58 4.92
N ASP A 88 10.54 -0.39 5.23
CA ASP A 88 10.04 -0.41 6.60
C ASP A 88 10.18 -1.82 7.22
N ARG A 89 9.89 -2.86 6.41
CA ARG A 89 10.19 -4.26 6.78
C ARG A 89 11.69 -4.53 6.90
N SER A 90 12.56 -3.87 6.12
CA SER A 90 14.01 -4.03 6.25
C SER A 90 14.55 -3.31 7.48
N SER A 91 14.00 -2.15 7.84
CA SER A 91 14.32 -1.42 9.08
C SER A 91 14.01 -2.25 10.34
N ALA A 92 12.84 -2.89 10.36
CA ALA A 92 12.49 -3.85 11.41
C ALA A 92 13.45 -5.08 11.46
N ARG A 93 14.06 -5.44 10.33
CA ARG A 93 15.03 -6.55 10.21
C ARG A 93 16.47 -6.14 10.50
N ASP A 94 16.86 -4.90 10.29
CA ASP A 94 18.20 -4.41 10.64
C ASP A 94 18.35 -4.16 12.14
N LEU A 95 17.26 -3.81 12.85
CA LEU A 95 17.19 -3.90 14.32
C LEU A 95 17.40 -5.34 14.81
N ALA A 96 16.99 -6.33 14.02
CA ALA A 96 17.13 -7.75 14.33
C ALA A 96 18.56 -8.28 14.12
N LYS A 97 19.39 -7.61 13.28
CA LYS A 97 20.79 -8.00 13.02
C LYS A 97 21.77 -7.62 14.14
N VAL A 98 21.46 -6.62 14.96
CA VAL A 98 22.40 -6.12 15.99
C VAL A 98 22.27 -6.91 17.30
N ASN A 99 21.07 -7.35 17.68
CA ASN A 99 20.87 -8.27 18.79
C ASN A 99 19.43 -8.85 18.78
N MET A 100 19.26 -10.13 18.41
CA MET A 100 17.93 -10.78 18.37
C MET A 100 17.38 -11.13 19.77
N ARG A 101 18.18 -10.93 20.84
CA ARG A 101 17.80 -11.31 22.22
C ARG A 101 16.50 -10.67 22.72
N PRO A 102 16.24 -9.37 22.51
CA PRO A 102 14.97 -8.77 22.94
C PRO A 102 13.76 -9.39 22.22
N GLN A 103 13.89 -9.65 20.92
CA GLN A 103 12.82 -10.21 20.09
C GLN A 103 12.53 -11.68 20.43
N MET A 104 13.58 -12.46 20.71
CA MET A 104 13.46 -13.82 21.24
C MET A 104 12.79 -13.83 22.62
N LEU A 105 13.25 -12.98 23.53
CA LEU A 105 12.70 -12.90 24.89
C LEU A 105 11.22 -12.50 24.88
N LEU A 106 10.86 -11.50 24.07
CA LEU A 106 9.49 -11.03 23.96
C LEU A 106 8.58 -12.08 23.32
N SER A 107 9.05 -12.76 22.27
CA SER A 107 8.31 -13.87 21.65
C SER A 107 8.11 -15.04 22.61
N LEU A 108 9.15 -15.41 23.36
CA LEU A 108 9.11 -16.48 24.35
C LEU A 108 8.18 -16.14 25.52
N LEU A 109 8.24 -14.90 26.02
CA LEU A 109 7.39 -14.43 27.11
C LEU A 109 5.93 -14.39 26.67
N PHE A 110 5.65 -13.89 25.47
CA PHE A 110 4.28 -13.82 24.95
C PHE A 110 3.69 -15.21 24.71
N ILE A 111 4.39 -16.07 23.95
CA ILE A 111 3.90 -17.43 23.64
C ILE A 111 3.86 -18.28 24.91
N GLY A 112 4.90 -18.23 25.74
CA GLY A 112 4.97 -18.94 27.00
C GLY A 112 3.86 -18.51 27.96
N GLY A 113 3.67 -17.21 28.15
CA GLY A 113 2.60 -16.66 28.97
C GLY A 113 1.21 -17.06 28.48
N TYR A 114 0.98 -16.99 27.17
CA TYR A 114 -0.28 -17.42 26.55
C TYR A 114 -0.58 -18.90 26.84
N PHE A 115 0.37 -19.81 26.60
CA PHE A 115 0.16 -21.23 26.87
C PHE A 115 0.07 -21.55 28.36
N ILE A 116 0.81 -20.87 29.23
CA ILE A 116 0.70 -21.04 30.70
C ILE A 116 -0.70 -20.68 31.18
N ILE A 117 -1.23 -19.52 30.78
CA ILE A 117 -2.57 -19.07 31.16
C ILE A 117 -3.63 -20.02 30.61
N LEU A 118 -3.49 -20.41 29.34
CA LEU A 118 -4.40 -21.35 28.69
C LEU A 118 -4.39 -22.70 29.43
N SER A 119 -3.22 -23.29 29.68
CA SER A 119 -3.11 -24.56 30.42
C SER A 119 -3.62 -24.44 31.85
N ALA A 120 -3.35 -23.34 32.56
CA ALA A 120 -3.85 -23.13 33.92
C ALA A 120 -5.39 -23.04 33.98
N PHE A 121 -6.00 -22.44 32.95
CA PHE A 121 -7.45 -22.41 32.78
C PHE A 121 -8.02 -23.80 32.48
N PHE A 122 -7.46 -24.54 31.51
CA PHE A 122 -7.95 -25.88 31.12
C PHE A 122 -7.78 -26.93 32.22
N VAL A 123 -6.75 -26.83 33.07
CA VAL A 123 -6.52 -27.73 34.21
C VAL A 123 -7.38 -27.35 35.42
N GLY A 124 -8.16 -26.27 35.34
CA GLY A 124 -9.04 -25.83 36.43
C GLY A 124 -8.31 -25.22 37.61
N LYS A 125 -7.05 -24.77 37.43
CA LYS A 125 -6.28 -24.09 38.49
C LYS A 125 -6.66 -22.62 38.65
N ILE A 126 -7.36 -22.04 37.67
CA ILE A 126 -7.85 -20.67 37.70
C ILE A 126 -9.36 -20.71 37.54
N GLU A 127 -10.07 -20.38 38.62
CA GLU A 127 -11.51 -20.14 38.57
C GLU A 127 -11.75 -18.68 38.19
N ILE A 128 -12.38 -18.45 37.04
CA ILE A 128 -12.76 -17.12 36.60
C ILE A 128 -14.19 -16.86 37.07
N SER A 129 -14.38 -15.79 37.84
CA SER A 129 -15.70 -15.39 38.31
C SER A 129 -16.65 -15.20 37.12
N PRO A 130 -17.95 -15.54 37.26
CA PRO A 130 -18.90 -15.45 36.15
C PRO A 130 -18.91 -14.09 35.45
N GLU A 131 -18.72 -13.00 36.20
CA GLU A 131 -18.67 -11.62 35.69
C GLU A 131 -17.46 -11.35 34.78
N LEU A 132 -16.35 -12.06 34.99
CA LEU A 132 -15.09 -11.85 34.26
C LEU A 132 -14.90 -12.83 33.10
N LYS A 133 -15.78 -13.83 32.94
CA LYS A 133 -15.66 -14.84 31.87
C LYS A 133 -15.73 -14.22 30.48
N GLU A 134 -16.67 -13.32 30.24
CA GLU A 134 -16.86 -12.70 28.93
C GLU A 134 -15.68 -11.79 28.55
N PRO A 135 -15.25 -10.83 29.41
CA PRO A 135 -14.04 -10.05 29.15
C PRO A 135 -12.78 -10.91 28.97
N PHE A 136 -12.66 -12.00 29.73
CA PHE A 136 -11.53 -12.92 29.62
C PHE A 136 -11.49 -13.65 28.27
N LEU A 137 -12.63 -14.14 27.78
CA LEU A 137 -12.71 -14.80 26.47
C LEU A 137 -12.40 -13.84 25.32
N ILE A 138 -12.84 -12.58 25.42
CA ILE A 138 -12.49 -11.53 24.45
C ILE A 138 -10.99 -11.30 24.45
N LEU A 139 -10.38 -11.12 25.63
CA LEU A 139 -8.94 -10.92 25.77
C LEU A 139 -8.14 -12.12 25.22
N LEU A 140 -8.59 -13.34 25.52
CA LEU A 140 -7.98 -14.56 25.01
C LEU A 140 -8.03 -14.61 23.47
N GLY A 141 -9.16 -14.21 22.87
CA GLY A 141 -9.31 -14.11 21.42
C GLY A 141 -8.32 -13.11 20.79
N VAL A 142 -8.18 -11.92 21.39
CA VAL A 142 -7.21 -10.90 20.93
C VAL A 142 -5.77 -11.41 21.01
N ILE A 143 -5.39 -12.08 22.10
CA ILE A 143 -4.05 -12.65 22.27
C ILE A 143 -3.81 -13.78 21.25
N THR A 144 -4.80 -14.65 21.05
CA THR A 144 -4.75 -15.77 20.09
C THR A 144 -4.55 -15.26 18.66
N ALA A 145 -5.26 -14.19 18.29
CA ALA A 145 -5.17 -13.57 16.97
C ALA A 145 -3.78 -12.97 16.66
N ASN A 146 -2.96 -12.71 17.68
CA ASN A 146 -1.60 -12.19 17.51
C ASN A 146 -0.52 -13.30 17.40
N VAL A 147 -0.86 -14.57 17.70
CA VAL A 147 0.07 -15.70 17.56
C VAL A 147 0.56 -15.86 16.11
N PRO A 148 -0.30 -15.78 15.06
CA PRO A 148 0.16 -15.84 13.68
C PRO A 148 1.16 -14.74 13.31
N SER A 149 1.05 -13.53 13.88
CA SER A 149 2.00 -12.44 13.64
C SER A 149 3.40 -12.77 14.15
N ILE A 150 3.50 -13.42 15.32
CA ILE A 150 4.79 -13.90 15.86
C ILE A 150 5.32 -15.06 15.01
N MET A 151 4.46 -15.99 14.60
CA MET A 151 4.85 -17.09 13.70
C MET A 151 5.33 -16.57 12.34
N GLN A 152 4.69 -15.53 11.80
CA GLN A 152 5.11 -14.88 10.56
C GLN A 152 6.46 -14.17 10.71
N PHE A 153 6.76 -13.60 11.87
CA PHE A 153 8.08 -13.03 12.15
C PHE A 153 9.19 -14.10 12.09
N TRP A 154 8.96 -15.29 12.68
CA TRP A 154 9.96 -16.36 12.74
C TRP A 154 10.03 -17.25 11.50
N PHE A 155 8.87 -17.59 10.91
CA PHE A 155 8.74 -18.55 9.81
C PHE A 155 8.37 -17.91 8.47
N GLY A 156 8.08 -16.61 8.45
CA GLY A 156 7.78 -15.85 7.24
C GLY A 156 9.03 -15.61 6.39
N THR A 157 9.36 -16.60 5.56
CA THR A 157 10.23 -16.56 4.36
C THR A 157 11.46 -15.64 4.41
N SER A 158 12.17 -15.56 5.55
CA SER A 158 13.51 -14.97 5.58
C SER A 158 14.49 -15.77 4.71
N SER A 159 14.34 -17.10 4.63
CA SER A 159 15.14 -18.00 3.78
C SER A 159 14.87 -17.81 2.28
N GLY A 160 13.67 -17.36 1.90
CA GLY A 160 13.32 -17.10 0.51
C GLY A 160 13.94 -15.81 -0.02
N SER A 161 14.11 -14.80 0.83
CA SER A 161 14.76 -13.53 0.46
C SER A 161 16.27 -13.69 0.35
N GLN A 162 16.93 -14.39 1.29
CA GLN A 162 18.37 -14.68 1.20
C GLN A 162 18.67 -15.50 -0.04
N ARG A 163 17.92 -16.58 -0.30
CA ARG A 163 18.10 -17.38 -1.52
C ARG A 163 17.86 -16.56 -2.80
N LYS A 164 16.92 -15.61 -2.81
CA LYS A 164 16.74 -14.69 -3.95
C LYS A 164 17.91 -13.72 -4.09
N THR A 165 18.40 -13.15 -2.99
CA THR A 165 19.57 -12.24 -3.00
C THR A 165 20.84 -12.98 -3.44
N ASP A 166 21.04 -14.21 -2.98
CA ASP A 166 22.19 -15.05 -3.35
C ASP A 166 22.13 -15.46 -4.83
N ILE A 167 20.96 -15.88 -5.33
CA ILE A 167 20.76 -16.19 -6.75
C ILE A 167 20.97 -14.95 -7.63
N LEU A 168 20.48 -13.78 -7.22
CA LEU A 168 20.68 -12.53 -7.95
C LEU A 168 22.15 -12.07 -7.94
N ALA A 169 22.85 -12.27 -6.82
CA ALA A 169 24.29 -11.99 -6.73
C ALA A 169 25.11 -12.94 -7.60
N GLU A 170 24.76 -14.23 -7.65
CA GLU A 170 25.40 -15.22 -8.52
C GLU A 170 25.15 -14.94 -10.01
N GLN A 171 23.97 -14.42 -10.36
CA GLN A 171 23.63 -13.98 -11.71
C GLN A 171 24.32 -12.67 -12.12
N ALA A 172 24.62 -11.77 -11.19
CA ALA A 172 25.28 -10.50 -11.47
C ALA A 172 26.81 -10.63 -11.70
N VAL A 173 27.40 -11.78 -11.36
CA VAL A 173 28.84 -12.07 -11.49
C VAL A 173 29.17 -12.84 -12.79
N LYS A 174 28.16 -13.30 -13.54
CA LYS A 174 28.31 -13.88 -14.89
C LYS A 174 28.05 -12.86 -15.99
#